data_AF-A0A416VRI6-F1
#
_entry.id   AF-A0A416VRI6-F1
#
_cell.length_a   1.000
_cell.length_b   1.000
_cell.length_c   1.000
_cell.angle_alpha   90.00
_cell.angle_beta   90.00
_cell.angle_gamma   90.00
#
_symmetry.space_group_name_H-M   'P 1'
#
loop_
_entity.id
_entity.type
_entity.pdbx_description
1 polymer ?
#
loop_
_entity_poly.entity_id
_entity_poly.type
_entity_poly.pdbx_seq_one_letter_code
_entity_poly.pdbx_strand_id
1 'polypeptide(L)'
;MENKEFQIIPLQGRSLLVVILSSEMTNYYWKELQTELANLNIADAEVYFDFLYRNGLKNRFFKSKLKGMMLISNSLRKCEAPKEYIKVADTFFASHSKWIDSSVLSSFQKIFYKKRIIDTQSLPTAL
;
A
#
# COMPACT_ATOMS: atom_id res chain seq x y z
N MET A 1 9.73 -11.47 -14.62
CA MET A 1 9.33 -10.54 -13.55
C MET A 1 8.15 -11.17 -12.85
N GLU A 2 8.15 -11.27 -11.52
CA GLU A 2 6.90 -11.58 -10.82
C GLU A 2 5.93 -10.42 -11.07
N ASN A 3 4.95 -10.64 -11.94
CA ASN A 3 3.81 -9.74 -12.13
C ASN A 3 2.91 -9.87 -10.90
N LYS A 4 3.29 -9.22 -9.80
CA LYS A 4 2.46 -9.11 -8.61
C LYS A 4 1.66 -7.83 -8.70
N GLU A 5 0.35 -7.96 -8.68
CA GLU A 5 -0.60 -6.84 -8.76
C GLU A 5 -0.68 -6.05 -7.44
N PHE A 6 -0.28 -6.69 -6.33
CA PHE A 6 -0.26 -6.07 -5.00
C PHE A 6 0.76 -6.76 -4.07
N GLN A 7 1.03 -6.12 -2.93
CA GLN A 7 1.80 -6.67 -1.82
C GLN A 7 1.05 -6.42 -0.51
N ILE A 8 0.88 -7.46 0.31
CA ILE A 8 0.29 -7.33 1.65
C ILE A 8 1.41 -7.24 2.68
N ILE A 9 1.30 -6.28 3.59
CA ILE A 9 2.26 -6.00 4.67
C ILE A 9 1.48 -5.94 5.99
N PRO A 10 1.73 -6.86 6.94
CA PRO A 10 1.15 -6.78 8.28
C PRO A 10 1.58 -5.50 9.00
N LEU A 11 0.64 -4.86 9.70
CA LEU A 11 0.88 -3.67 10.53
C LEU A 11 0.68 -4.01 12.02
N GLN A 12 0.97 -3.04 12.89
CA GLN A 12 0.63 -3.14 14.30
C GLN A 12 -0.89 -3.15 14.52
N GLY A 13 -1.35 -3.70 15.65
CA GLY A 13 -2.75 -3.61 16.08
C GLY A 13 -3.77 -4.32 15.18
N ARG A 14 -3.43 -5.49 14.62
CA ARG A 14 -4.29 -6.27 13.69
C ARG A 14 -4.75 -5.46 12.48
N SER A 15 -3.90 -4.57 11.99
CA SER A 15 -4.14 -3.84 10.74
C SER A 15 -3.27 -4.42 9.62
N LEU A 16 -3.70 -4.22 8.38
CA LEU A 16 -2.98 -4.65 7.18
C LEU A 16 -2.76 -3.45 6.25
N LEU A 17 -1.62 -3.42 5.57
CA LEU A 17 -1.37 -2.51 4.45
C LEU A 17 -1.28 -3.32 3.16
N VAL A 18 -2.08 -2.96 2.17
CA VAL A 18 -2.05 -3.52 0.83
C VAL A 18 -1.48 -2.47 -0.12
N VAL A 19 -0.26 -2.67 -0.60
CA VAL A 19 0.35 -1.82 -1.61
C VAL A 19 -0.08 -2.33 -2.99
N ILE A 20 -0.75 -1.48 -3.77
CA ILE A 20 -1.21 -1.82 -5.11
C ILE A 20 -0.11 -1.47 -6.11
N LEU A 21 0.28 -2.45 -6.92
CA LEU A 21 1.37 -2.40 -7.89
C LEU A 21 0.87 -2.55 -9.33
N SER A 22 -0.45 -2.50 -9.49
CA SER A 22 -1.16 -2.64 -10.75
C SER A 22 -1.70 -1.32 -11.29
N SER A 23 -1.65 -1.14 -12.61
CA SER A 23 -2.43 -0.11 -13.30
C SER A 23 -3.87 -0.55 -13.60
N GLU A 24 -4.16 -1.85 -13.49
CA GLU A 24 -5.47 -2.41 -13.79
C GLU A 24 -6.53 -1.93 -12.80
N MET A 25 -7.80 -2.05 -13.22
CA MET A 25 -8.93 -1.81 -12.34
C MET A 25 -8.94 -2.83 -11.20
N THR A 26 -9.38 -2.39 -10.01
CA THR A 26 -9.34 -3.19 -8.79
C THR A 26 -10.03 -4.56 -8.93
N ASN A 27 -11.07 -4.68 -9.76
CA ASN A 27 -11.78 -5.94 -10.02
C ASN A 27 -10.90 -7.04 -10.62
N TYR A 28 -9.80 -6.69 -11.29
CA TYR A 28 -8.87 -7.66 -11.91
C TYR A 28 -8.20 -8.55 -10.86
N TYR A 29 -7.68 -7.95 -9.79
CA TYR A 29 -6.93 -8.64 -8.74
C TYR A 29 -7.73 -8.80 -7.44
N TRP A 30 -8.99 -8.34 -7.38
CA TRP A 30 -9.78 -8.32 -6.14
C TRP A 30 -10.00 -9.71 -5.53
N LYS A 31 -10.33 -10.69 -6.38
CA LYS A 31 -10.59 -12.06 -5.93
C LYS A 31 -9.35 -12.68 -5.32
N GLU A 32 -8.20 -12.51 -5.99
CA GLU A 32 -6.91 -12.99 -5.52
C GLU A 32 -6.50 -12.32 -4.21
N LEU A 33 -6.62 -10.99 -4.14
CA LEU A 33 -6.39 -10.23 -2.91
C LEU A 33 -7.24 -10.75 -1.75
N GLN A 34 -8.52 -11.02 -1.99
CA GLN A 34 -9.42 -11.53 -0.96
C GLN A 34 -9.00 -12.92 -0.48
N THR A 35 -8.56 -13.79 -1.38
CA THR A 35 -8.01 -15.11 -1.03
C THR A 35 -6.72 -14.98 -0.21
N GLU A 36 -5.79 -14.13 -0.61
CA GLU A 36 -4.54 -13.93 0.14
C GLU A 36 -4.78 -13.34 1.53
N LEU A 37 -5.68 -12.35 1.64
CA LEU A 37 -6.07 -11.79 2.94
C LEU A 37 -6.69 -12.84 3.86
N ALA A 38 -7.52 -13.74 3.33
CA ALA A 38 -8.11 -14.82 4.12
C ALA A 38 -7.04 -15.83 4.61
N ASN A 39 -6.03 -16.11 3.78
CA ASN A 39 -4.93 -17.02 4.14
C ASN A 39 -4.05 -16.51 5.28
N LEU A 40 -4.08 -15.19 5.58
CA LEU A 40 -3.41 -14.63 6.75
C LEU A 40 -4.10 -15.01 8.07
N ASN A 41 -5.31 -15.58 8.03
CA ASN A 41 -6.11 -15.96 9.20
C ASN A 41 -6.34 -14.82 10.21
N ILE A 42 -6.39 -13.58 9.72
CA ILE A 42 -6.69 -12.39 10.51
C ILE A 42 -8.15 -12.04 10.31
N ALA A 43 -8.90 -11.97 11.41
CA ALA A 43 -10.31 -11.58 11.41
C ALA A 43 -10.50 -10.13 11.87
N ASP A 44 -11.53 -9.47 11.34
CA ASP A 44 -12.05 -8.16 11.77
C ASP A 44 -10.99 -7.04 11.81
N ALA A 45 -10.01 -7.11 10.91
CA ALA A 45 -8.92 -6.15 10.76
C ALA A 45 -9.31 -4.89 9.97
N GLU A 46 -8.64 -3.78 10.26
CA GLU A 46 -8.58 -2.65 9.33
C GLU A 46 -7.60 -2.95 8.19
N VAL A 47 -8.00 -2.64 6.96
CA VAL A 47 -7.16 -2.85 5.77
C VAL A 47 -6.94 -1.51 5.10
N TYR A 48 -5.71 -1.04 5.13
CA TYR A 48 -5.23 0.17 4.45
C TYR A 48 -4.72 -0.20 3.07
N PHE A 49 -4.93 0.68 2.11
CA PHE A 49 -4.50 0.51 0.73
C PHE A 49 -3.62 1.68 0.33
N ASP A 50 -2.47 1.37 -0.27
CA ASP A 50 -1.61 2.34 -0.92
C ASP A 50 -1.73 2.18 -2.44
N PHE A 51 -2.32 3.18 -3.09
CA PHE A 51 -2.48 3.28 -4.54
C PHE A 51 -1.47 4.23 -5.18
N LEU A 52 -0.30 4.51 -4.56
CA LEU A 52 0.71 5.39 -5.14
C LEU A 52 1.03 5.03 -6.59
N TYR A 53 1.19 3.74 -6.88
CA TYR A 53 1.52 3.24 -8.20
C TYR A 53 0.53 3.71 -9.27
N ARG A 54 -0.78 3.60 -8.98
CA ARG A 54 -1.87 3.85 -9.93
C ARG A 54 -2.43 5.28 -9.88
N ASN A 55 -2.49 5.87 -8.69
CA ASN A 55 -3.20 7.12 -8.42
C ASN A 55 -2.26 8.30 -8.10
N GLY A 56 -0.98 8.04 -7.84
CA GLY A 56 -0.02 9.05 -7.41
C GLY A 56 -0.31 9.62 -6.01
N LEU A 57 0.30 10.77 -5.70
CA LEU A 57 0.36 11.29 -4.32
C LEU A 57 -0.98 11.78 -3.76
N LYS A 58 -1.88 12.34 -4.61
CA LYS A 58 -3.12 13.00 -4.15
C LYS A 58 -4.20 12.02 -3.66
N ASN A 59 -4.26 10.85 -4.27
CA ASN A 59 -5.25 9.80 -3.99
C ASN A 59 -4.54 8.49 -3.66
N ARG A 60 -3.52 8.61 -2.79
CA ARG A 60 -2.66 7.50 -2.40
C ARG A 60 -3.37 6.52 -1.47
N PHE A 61 -3.94 7.01 -0.37
CA PHE A 61 -4.42 6.13 0.69
C PHE A 61 -5.94 5.98 0.74
N PHE A 62 -6.36 4.73 0.87
CA PHE A 62 -7.73 4.32 1.10
C PHE A 62 -7.77 3.30 2.24
N LYS A 63 -8.94 3.08 2.81
CA LYS A 63 -9.14 2.01 3.80
C LYS A 63 -10.47 1.30 3.63
N SER A 64 -10.47 0.05 4.06
CA SER A 64 -11.60 -0.85 4.17
C SER A 64 -11.46 -1.65 5.48
N LYS A 65 -12.31 -2.64 5.69
CA LYS A 65 -12.23 -3.56 6.82
C LYS A 65 -12.51 -4.99 6.37
N LEU A 66 -11.95 -5.95 7.11
CA LEU A 66 -12.41 -7.32 7.10
C LEU A 66 -13.63 -7.44 8.03
N LYS A 67 -14.61 -8.25 7.64
CA LYS A 67 -15.68 -8.74 8.52
C LYS A 67 -15.53 -10.26 8.59
N GLY A 68 -15.14 -10.78 9.74
CA GLY A 68 -14.42 -12.05 9.80
C GLY A 68 -13.17 -11.94 8.92
N MET A 69 -12.97 -12.87 7.99
CA MET A 69 -11.85 -12.85 7.04
C MET A 69 -12.20 -12.21 5.68
N MET A 70 -13.44 -11.75 5.51
CA MET A 70 -13.93 -11.24 4.23
C MET A 70 -13.72 -9.74 4.12
N LEU A 71 -13.00 -9.32 3.07
CA LEU A 71 -12.83 -7.91 2.74
C LEU A 71 -14.14 -7.32 2.21
N ILE A 72 -14.60 -6.22 2.83
CA ILE A 72 -15.83 -5.56 2.39
C ILE A 72 -15.54 -4.65 1.19
N SER A 73 -15.90 -5.11 -0.01
CA SER A 73 -15.67 -4.41 -1.30
C SER A 73 -16.27 -3.01 -1.35
N ASN A 74 -17.50 -2.83 -0.89
CA ASN A 74 -18.22 -1.55 -0.98
C ASN A 74 -17.86 -0.57 0.15
N SER A 75 -16.80 -0.82 0.92
CA SER A 75 -16.39 0.04 2.04
C SER A 75 -15.06 0.76 1.84
N LEU A 76 -14.43 0.57 0.67
CA LEU A 76 -13.20 1.25 0.31
C LEU A 76 -13.45 2.77 0.22
N ARG A 77 -12.84 3.51 1.13
CA ARG A 77 -12.98 4.96 1.21
C ARG A 77 -11.63 5.63 1.33
N LYS A 78 -11.50 6.83 0.74
CA LYS A 78 -10.30 7.64 0.90
C LYS A 78 -10.08 7.92 2.39
N CYS A 79 -8.83 7.89 2.84
CA CYS A 79 -8.49 8.21 4.21
C CYS A 79 -7.13 8.90 4.32
N GLU A 80 -6.91 9.54 5.46
CA GLU A 80 -5.58 9.88 5.92
C GLU A 80 -5.02 8.67 6.67
N ALA A 81 -3.92 8.11 6.17
CA ALA A 81 -3.26 6.98 6.81
C ALA A 81 -2.40 7.46 8.00
N PRO A 82 -2.34 6.71 9.11
CA PRO A 82 -1.40 6.97 10.21
C PRO A 82 0.04 7.11 9.73
N LYS A 83 0.83 7.98 10.39
CA LYS A 83 2.22 8.28 9.99
C LYS A 83 3.10 7.03 9.98
N GLU A 84 2.95 6.13 10.96
CA GLU A 84 3.64 4.84 10.96
C GLU A 84 3.33 4.00 9.72
N TYR A 85 2.09 3.97 9.24
CA TYR A 85 1.71 3.16 8.08
C TYR A 85 2.22 3.77 6.77
N ILE A 86 2.24 5.11 6.69
CA ILE A 86 2.90 5.84 5.60
C ILE A 86 4.40 5.51 5.58
N LYS A 87 5.07 5.46 6.75
CA LYS A 87 6.49 5.10 6.85
C LYS A 87 6.75 3.66 6.38
N VAL A 88 5.87 2.71 6.72
CA VAL A 88 5.96 1.33 6.22
C VAL A 88 5.83 1.29 4.69
N ALA A 89 4.85 2.01 4.14
CA ALA A 89 4.66 2.07 2.69
C ALA A 89 5.84 2.74 1.96
N ASP A 90 6.32 3.87 2.47
CA ASP A 90 7.50 4.57 1.95
C ASP A 90 8.75 3.67 2.03
N THR A 91 8.87 2.86 3.09
CA THR A 91 9.96 1.89 3.23
C THR A 91 9.90 0.79 2.18
N PHE A 92 8.69 0.27 1.92
CA PHE A 92 8.49 -0.69 0.83
C PHE A 92 8.94 -0.11 -0.51
N PHE A 93 8.54 1.11 -0.85
CA PHE A 93 8.90 1.76 -2.11
C PHE A 93 10.39 2.12 -2.21
N ALA A 94 11.04 2.47 -1.09
CA ALA A 94 12.48 2.72 -1.06
C ALA A 94 13.26 1.44 -1.41
N SER A 95 12.88 0.29 -0.81
CA SER A 95 13.51 -1.00 -1.10
C SER A 95 13.15 -1.57 -2.48
N HIS A 96 12.10 -1.04 -3.14
CA HIS A 96 11.62 -1.51 -4.43
C HIS A 96 11.40 -0.35 -5.41
N SER A 97 12.44 0.47 -5.58
CA SER A 97 12.38 1.72 -6.37
C SER A 97 11.88 1.56 -7.81
N LYS A 98 12.04 0.36 -8.40
CA LYS A 98 11.48 0.00 -9.73
C LYS A 98 9.98 0.25 -9.84
N TRP A 99 9.22 0.03 -8.76
CA TRP A 99 7.77 0.26 -8.76
C TRP A 99 7.44 1.75 -8.82
N ILE A 100 8.31 2.61 -8.28
CA ILE A 100 8.18 4.05 -8.44
C ILE A 100 8.44 4.43 -9.90
N ASP A 101 9.42 3.84 -10.56
CA ASP A 101 9.75 4.14 -11.96
C ASP A 101 8.61 3.79 -12.93
N SER A 102 7.92 2.68 -12.66
CA SER A 102 6.76 2.23 -13.45
C SER A 102 5.43 2.84 -13.03
N SER A 103 5.40 3.67 -11.97
CA SER A 103 4.17 4.31 -11.49
C SER A 103 3.67 5.46 -12.39
N VAL A 104 2.42 5.88 -12.12
CA VAL A 104 1.75 7.04 -12.73
C VAL A 104 2.40 8.40 -12.41
N LEU A 105 3.34 8.44 -11.46
CA LEU A 105 4.00 9.68 -11.08
C LEU A 105 4.71 10.31 -12.29
N SER A 106 4.71 11.64 -12.39
CA SER A 106 5.52 12.34 -13.38
C SER A 106 7.02 12.16 -13.09
N SER A 107 7.89 12.35 -14.09
CA SER A 107 9.34 12.22 -13.91
C SER A 107 9.87 13.08 -12.76
N PHE A 108 9.37 14.31 -12.63
CA PHE A 108 9.71 15.20 -11.51
C PHE A 108 9.23 14.66 -10.16
N GLN A 109 7.99 14.15 -10.10
CA GLN A 109 7.46 13.55 -8.87
C GLN A 109 8.25 12.30 -8.46
N LYS A 110 8.67 11.46 -9.42
CA LYS A 110 9.50 10.28 -9.15
C LYS A 110 10.81 10.66 -8.50
N ILE A 111 11.53 11.63 -9.06
CA ILE A 111 12.81 12.12 -8.52
C ILE A 111 12.62 12.64 -7.09
N PHE A 112 11.67 13.54 -6.88
CA PHE A 112 11.44 14.16 -5.58
C PHE A 112 10.98 13.14 -4.53
N TYR A 113 10.05 12.26 -4.89
CA TYR A 113 9.53 11.24 -3.99
C TYR A 113 10.62 10.24 -3.57
N LYS A 114 11.43 9.75 -4.52
CA LYS A 114 12.56 8.86 -4.23
C LYS A 114 13.55 9.49 -3.26
N LYS A 115 13.93 10.74 -3.52
CA LYS A 115 14.83 11.48 -2.62
C LYS A 115 14.25 11.58 -1.21
N ARG A 116 12.98 12.01 -1.10
CA ARG A 116 12.29 12.16 0.19
C ARG A 116 12.27 10.87 1.01
N ILE A 117 11.93 9.73 0.41
CA ILE A 117 11.81 8.46 1.15
C ILE A 117 13.18 7.88 1.56
N ILE A 118 14.23 8.11 0.77
CA ILE A 118 15.61 7.70 1.11
C ILE A 118 16.12 8.52 2.30
N ASP A 119 15.98 9.85 2.24
CA ASP A 119 16.41 10.76 3.31
C ASP A 119 15.70 10.42 4.63
N THR A 120 14.42 10.04 4.57
CA THR A 120 13.62 9.66 5.74
C THR A 120 14.08 8.34 6.39
N GLN A 121 14.71 7.43 5.64
CA GLN A 121 15.28 6.19 6.20
C GLN A 121 16.65 6.40 6.85
N SER A 122 17.43 7.38 6.39
CA SER A 122 18.76 7.67 6.93
C SER A 122 18.77 8.37 8.29
N LEU A 123 17.62 8.83 8.79
CA LEU A 123 17.50 9.41 10.11
C LEU A 123 17.43 8.29 11.16
N PRO A 124 18.45 8.14 12.05
CA PRO A 124 18.36 7.20 13.15
C PRO A 124 17.15 7.60 13.99
N THR A 125 16.29 6.62 14.27
CA THR A 125 15.23 6.80 15.26
C THR A 125 15.96 6.92 16.59
N ALA A 126 16.15 8.15 17.08
CA ALA A 126 16.67 8.39 18.41
C ALA A 126 15.75 7.67 19.40
N LEU A 127 16.29 6.62 20.03
CA LEU A 127 15.71 5.95 21.19
C LEU A 127 15.92 6.83 22.43
#